data_AF-A0A7Y4TVA7-F1
#
_entry.id   AF-A0A7Y4TVA7-F1
#
_cell.length_a   1.000
_cell.length_b   1.000
_cell.length_c   1.000
_cell.angle_alpha   90.00
_cell.angle_beta   90.00
_cell.angle_gamma   90.00
#
_symmetry.space_group_name_H-M   'P 1'
#
loop_
_entity.id
_entity.type
_entity.pdbx_description
1 polymer ?
#
loop_
_entity_poly.entity_id
_entity_poly.type
_entity_poly.pdbx_seq_one_letter_code
_entity_poly.pdbx_strand_id
1 'polypeptide(L)'
;MIKQNISRFIHSRLLRFLWLAGLFYLVLLTLFRVVFHIIFTPAGEQNLFTSFLLGFRYDARIVGVFLLIILLLGTIRFFKPFTNTVSRRILFTFCHVFNFLLLFFYTVDFAHFAYLRQRLNASVLSYMDDAGISMSMVWESYPVIKIFLGWIILFTGLLFAVRFLYRLSGKNLTPTVKRKTIIINYVISFFAFAFIIWGRIGQYP
;
A
#
# COMPACT_ATOMS: atom_id res chain seq x y z
N MET A 1 16.46 -21.54 -15.63
CA MET A 1 15.21 -22.32 -15.76
C MET A 1 14.06 -21.81 -14.87
N ILE A 2 14.31 -21.29 -13.65
CA ILE A 2 13.26 -20.82 -12.71
C ILE A 2 12.52 -19.56 -13.20
N LYS A 3 13.19 -18.66 -13.93
CA LYS A 3 12.60 -17.41 -14.46
C LYS A 3 11.46 -17.64 -15.48
N GLN A 4 11.46 -18.77 -16.19
CA GLN A 4 10.45 -19.09 -17.21
C GLN A 4 9.14 -19.65 -16.62
N ASN A 5 9.18 -20.30 -15.45
CA ASN A 5 7.98 -20.87 -14.84
C ASN A 5 7.14 -19.83 -14.08
N ILE A 6 7.76 -18.83 -13.45
CA ILE A 6 7.02 -17.74 -12.78
C ILE A 6 6.29 -16.86 -13.81
N SER A 7 6.86 -16.72 -15.01
CA SER A 7 6.23 -16.01 -16.15
C SER A 7 4.96 -16.68 -16.69
N ARG A 8 4.66 -17.94 -16.33
CA ARG A 8 3.44 -18.64 -16.75
C ARG A 8 2.23 -18.36 -15.85
N PHE A 9 2.44 -17.91 -14.60
CA PHE A 9 1.36 -17.74 -13.63
C PHE A 9 0.60 -16.42 -13.75
N ILE A 10 1.12 -15.42 -14.47
CA ILE A 10 0.49 -14.09 -14.55
C ILE A 10 0.49 -13.58 -15.98
N HIS A 11 -0.54 -13.96 -16.74
CA HIS A 11 -0.61 -13.65 -18.17
C HIS A 11 -1.42 -12.37 -18.48
N SER A 12 -2.25 -11.90 -17.56
CA SER A 12 -2.96 -10.63 -17.75
C SER A 12 -2.05 -9.46 -17.35
N ARG A 13 -1.96 -8.43 -18.21
CA ARG A 13 -1.25 -7.16 -17.92
C ARG A 13 -1.65 -6.58 -16.56
N LEU A 14 -2.94 -6.68 -16.23
CA LEU A 14 -3.52 -6.21 -14.98
C LEU A 14 -3.04 -7.03 -13.79
N LEU A 15 -3.07 -8.36 -13.87
CA LEU A 15 -2.56 -9.21 -12.80
C LEU A 15 -1.06 -8.98 -12.56
N ARG A 16 -0.26 -8.78 -13.62
CA ARG A 16 1.17 -8.49 -13.49
C ARG A 16 1.39 -7.17 -12.76
N PHE A 17 0.58 -6.17 -13.07
CA PHE A 17 0.57 -4.90 -12.35
C PHE A 17 0.18 -5.08 -10.89
N LEU A 18 -0.87 -5.85 -10.58
CA LEU A 18 -1.32 -6.08 -9.19
C LEU A 18 -0.25 -6.74 -8.34
N TRP A 19 0.40 -7.79 -8.85
CA TRP A 19 1.46 -8.48 -8.10
C TRP A 19 2.69 -7.60 -7.89
N LEU A 20 3.10 -6.84 -8.91
CA LEU A 20 4.23 -5.91 -8.79
C LEU A 20 3.90 -4.73 -7.86
N ALA A 21 2.70 -4.18 -7.95
CA ALA A 21 2.22 -3.12 -7.07
C ALA A 21 2.11 -3.62 -5.62
N GLY A 22 1.58 -4.83 -5.41
CA GLY A 22 1.49 -5.44 -4.10
C GLY A 22 2.84 -5.62 -3.43
N LEU A 23 3.82 -6.18 -4.16
CA LEU A 23 5.18 -6.30 -3.66
C LEU A 23 5.79 -4.93 -3.34
N PHE A 24 5.61 -3.95 -4.24
CA PHE A 24 6.11 -2.60 -4.03
C PHE A 24 5.53 -1.95 -2.77
N TYR A 25 4.20 -2.01 -2.57
CA TYR A 25 3.57 -1.43 -1.40
C TYR A 25 3.96 -2.13 -0.10
N LEU A 26 4.08 -3.46 -0.11
CA LEU A 26 4.57 -4.21 1.05
C LEU A 26 5.99 -3.79 1.45
N VAL A 27 6.89 -3.68 0.47
CA VAL A 27 8.27 -3.22 0.72
C VAL A 27 8.28 -1.78 1.23
N LEU A 28 7.48 -0.90 0.62
CA LEU A 28 7.37 0.50 1.04
C LEU A 28 6.89 0.65 2.49
N LEU A 29 5.80 -0.04 2.86
CA LEU A 29 5.24 0.01 4.22
C LEU A 29 6.21 -0.59 5.25
N THR A 30 6.89 -1.68 4.89
CA THR A 30 7.93 -2.27 5.72
C THR A 30 9.08 -1.28 5.93
N LEU A 31 9.51 -0.57 4.88
CA LEU A 31 10.56 0.45 4.97
C LEU A 31 10.14 1.59 5.90
N PHE A 32 8.92 2.12 5.77
CA PHE A 32 8.40 3.14 6.67
C PHE A 32 8.38 2.67 8.13
N ARG A 33 8.04 1.41 8.37
CA ARG A 33 8.06 0.81 9.72
C ARG A 33 9.48 0.69 10.29
N VAL A 34 10.45 0.29 9.47
CA VAL A 34 11.87 0.23 9.88
C VAL A 34 12.39 1.63 10.20
N VAL A 35 12.13 2.62 9.35
CA VAL A 35 12.50 4.02 9.59
C VAL A 35 11.88 4.54 10.89
N PHE A 36 10.59 4.25 11.12
CA PHE A 36 9.91 4.62 12.35
C PHE A 36 10.60 4.00 13.59
N HIS A 37 10.94 2.72 13.54
CA HIS A 37 11.59 2.03 14.65
C HIS A 37 12.97 2.61 14.98
N ILE A 38 13.76 2.94 13.94
CA ILE A 38 15.10 3.55 14.11
C ILE A 38 15.01 4.94 14.76
N ILE A 39 14.02 5.75 14.37
CA ILE A 39 13.89 7.14 14.86
C ILE A 39 13.36 7.18 16.29
N PHE A 40 12.41 6.31 16.64
CA PHE A 40 11.63 6.45 17.86
C PHE A 40 11.92 5.42 18.94
N THR A 41 12.61 4.32 18.61
CA THR A 41 13.02 3.25 19.54
C THR A 41 12.05 3.05 20.71
N PRO A 42 10.81 2.60 20.45
CA PRO A 42 9.79 2.52 21.48
C PRO A 42 10.25 1.61 22.63
N ALA A 43 10.29 2.17 23.84
CA ALA A 43 10.69 1.45 25.04
C ALA A 43 9.66 0.36 25.38
N GLY A 44 10.11 -0.90 25.51
CA GLY A 44 9.28 -2.01 26.01
C GLY A 44 9.06 -3.20 25.07
N GLU A 45 9.72 -3.26 23.91
CA GLU A 45 9.56 -4.43 23.01
C GLU A 45 10.35 -5.65 23.50
N GLN A 46 9.67 -6.56 24.21
CA GLN A 46 10.24 -7.84 24.64
C GLN A 46 10.47 -8.81 23.46
N ASN A 47 9.81 -8.62 22.31
CA ASN A 47 9.95 -9.45 21.11
C ASN A 47 9.80 -8.64 19.80
N LEU A 48 10.86 -7.92 19.41
CA LEU A 48 10.94 -7.12 18.17
C LEU A 48 10.41 -7.88 16.94
N PHE A 49 10.81 -9.14 16.77
CA PHE A 49 10.42 -9.95 15.62
C PHE A 49 8.89 -10.15 15.53
N THR A 50 8.23 -10.37 16.67
CA THR A 50 6.77 -10.59 16.71
C THR A 50 6.01 -9.31 16.39
N SER A 51 6.46 -8.15 16.89
CA SER A 51 5.88 -6.83 16.58
C SER A 51 6.00 -6.50 15.10
N PHE A 52 7.17 -6.74 14.49
CA PHE A 52 7.40 -6.53 13.06
C PHE A 52 6.55 -7.48 12.21
N LEU A 53 6.43 -8.75 12.60
CA LEU A 53 5.61 -9.73 11.88
C LEU A 53 4.12 -9.39 11.96
N LEU A 54 3.63 -8.98 13.13
CA LEU A 54 2.25 -8.53 13.30
C LEU A 54 1.98 -7.27 12.45
N GLY A 55 2.94 -6.35 12.43
CA GLY A 55 2.92 -5.16 11.60
C GLY A 55 2.83 -5.48 10.11
N PHE A 56 3.71 -6.33 9.62
CA PHE A 56 3.72 -6.79 8.23
C PHE A 56 2.40 -7.45 7.83
N ARG A 57 1.78 -8.22 8.72
CA ARG A 57 0.45 -8.83 8.48
C ARG A 57 -0.63 -7.76 8.31
N TYR A 58 -0.62 -6.71 9.12
CA TYR A 58 -1.58 -5.61 9.00
C TYR A 58 -1.38 -4.85 7.68
N ASP A 59 -0.13 -4.54 7.35
CA ASP A 59 0.24 -3.87 6.09
C ASP A 59 -0.20 -4.71 4.87
N ALA A 60 -0.02 -6.03 4.95
CA ALA A 60 -0.47 -6.97 3.92
C ALA A 60 -1.99 -7.00 3.76
N ARG A 61 -2.77 -6.88 4.84
CA ARG A 61 -4.25 -6.79 4.75
C ARG A 61 -4.68 -5.52 4.03
N ILE A 62 -4.12 -4.36 4.37
CA ILE A 62 -4.45 -3.09 3.71
C ILE A 62 -4.13 -3.16 2.21
N VAL A 63 -2.93 -3.62 1.87
CA VAL A 63 -2.53 -3.81 0.47
C VAL A 63 -3.42 -4.84 -0.23
N GLY A 64 -3.76 -5.94 0.45
CA GLY A 64 -4.65 -6.98 -0.06
C GLY A 64 -6.04 -6.45 -0.43
N VAL A 65 -6.67 -5.67 0.46
CA VAL A 65 -7.97 -5.02 0.19
C VAL A 65 -7.86 -4.09 -1.03
N PHE A 66 -6.83 -3.25 -1.06
CA PHE A 66 -6.59 -2.34 -2.18
C PHE A 66 -6.45 -3.07 -3.53
N LEU A 67 -5.65 -4.14 -3.58
CA LEU A 67 -5.45 -4.94 -4.79
C LEU A 67 -6.71 -5.70 -5.18
N LEU A 68 -7.48 -6.20 -4.22
CA LEU A 68 -8.72 -6.92 -4.47
C LEU A 68 -9.78 -6.01 -5.11
N ILE A 69 -9.90 -4.75 -4.67
CA ILE A 69 -10.80 -3.77 -5.31
C ILE A 69 -10.43 -3.58 -6.78
N ILE A 70 -9.14 -3.40 -7.08
CA ILE A 70 -8.67 -3.23 -8.48
C ILE A 70 -8.89 -4.52 -9.29
N LEU A 71 -8.69 -5.69 -8.69
CA LEU A 71 -8.96 -6.98 -9.32
C LEU A 71 -10.44 -7.12 -9.71
N LEU A 72 -11.36 -6.78 -8.80
CA LEU A 72 -12.80 -6.79 -9.05
C LEU A 72 -13.21 -5.81 -10.15
N LEU A 73 -12.64 -4.58 -10.13
CA LEU A 73 -12.82 -3.63 -11.23
C LEU A 73 -12.33 -4.24 -12.56
N GLY A 74 -11.20 -4.96 -12.54
CA GLY A 74 -10.64 -5.70 -13.68
C GLY A 74 -11.54 -6.78 -14.29
N THR A 75 -12.52 -7.30 -13.54
CA THR A 75 -13.50 -8.26 -14.04
C THR A 75 -14.58 -7.60 -14.92
N ILE A 76 -14.80 -6.28 -14.75
CA ILE A 76 -15.81 -5.53 -15.50
C ILE A 76 -15.37 -5.39 -16.97
N ARG A 77 -16.26 -5.71 -17.92
CA ARG A 77 -15.96 -5.72 -19.37
C ARG A 77 -15.41 -4.39 -19.90
N PHE A 78 -15.82 -3.28 -19.30
CA PHE A 78 -15.43 -1.91 -19.66
C PHE A 78 -14.08 -1.47 -19.06
N PHE A 79 -13.60 -2.15 -18.02
CA PHE A 79 -12.39 -1.75 -17.30
C PHE A 79 -11.16 -2.46 -17.85
N LYS A 80 -10.62 -1.91 -18.95
CA LYS A 80 -9.39 -2.40 -19.58
C LYS A 80 -8.29 -1.33 -19.52
N PRO A 81 -7.59 -1.17 -18.38
CA PRO A 81 -6.63 -0.08 -18.18
C PRO A 81 -5.46 -0.06 -19.19
N PHE A 82 -5.15 -1.18 -19.83
CA PHE A 82 -4.06 -1.27 -20.82
C PHE A 82 -4.49 -1.01 -22.28
N THR A 83 -5.78 -0.86 -22.55
CA THR A 83 -6.29 -0.57 -23.90
C THR A 83 -7.09 0.72 -23.95
N ASN A 84 -7.84 1.05 -22.89
CA ASN A 84 -8.67 2.24 -22.81
C ASN A 84 -8.00 3.34 -21.97
N THR A 85 -7.99 4.57 -22.48
CA THR A 85 -7.46 5.75 -21.80
C THR A 85 -8.26 6.12 -20.55
N VAL A 86 -9.58 5.92 -20.56
CA VAL A 86 -10.47 6.21 -19.42
C VAL A 86 -10.19 5.24 -18.28
N SER A 87 -10.19 3.93 -18.53
CA SER A 87 -9.87 2.91 -17.52
C SER A 87 -8.47 3.09 -16.95
N ARG A 88 -7.51 3.53 -17.78
CA ARG A 88 -6.16 3.88 -17.33
C ARG A 88 -6.16 5.06 -16.36
N ARG A 89 -6.95 6.11 -16.65
CA ARG A 89 -7.09 7.27 -15.77
C ARG A 89 -7.71 6.85 -14.43
N ILE A 90 -8.77 6.05 -14.45
CA ILE A 90 -9.42 5.53 -13.23
C ILE A 90 -8.42 4.72 -12.38
N LEU A 91 -7.65 3.82 -13.00
CA LEU A 91 -6.61 3.06 -12.30
C LEU A 91 -5.58 3.98 -11.63
N PHE A 92 -5.06 4.97 -12.36
CA PHE A 92 -4.10 5.92 -11.81
C PHE A 92 -4.71 6.76 -10.69
N THR A 93 -5.91 7.30 -10.87
CA THR A 93 -6.62 8.05 -9.83
C THR A 93 -6.79 7.20 -8.57
N PHE A 94 -7.21 5.93 -8.70
CA PHE A 94 -7.37 5.04 -7.56
C PHE A 94 -6.03 4.79 -6.83
N CYS A 95 -4.95 4.55 -7.56
CA CYS A 95 -3.60 4.44 -6.97
C CYS A 95 -3.14 5.75 -6.32
N HIS A 96 -3.44 6.91 -6.90
CA HIS A 96 -3.04 8.21 -6.36
C HIS A 96 -3.80 8.55 -5.09
N VAL A 97 -5.10 8.27 -5.03
CA VAL A 97 -5.92 8.41 -3.82
C VAL A 97 -5.39 7.49 -2.71
N PHE A 98 -5.07 6.24 -3.03
CA PHE A 98 -4.50 5.32 -2.05
C PHE A 98 -3.12 5.79 -1.52
N ASN A 99 -2.23 6.26 -2.42
CA ASN A 99 -0.94 6.84 -2.02
C ASN A 99 -1.11 8.07 -1.13
N PHE A 100 -2.07 8.94 -1.46
CA PHE A 100 -2.38 10.11 -0.68
C PHE A 100 -2.83 9.72 0.73
N LEU A 101 -3.80 8.80 0.85
CA LEU A 101 -4.29 8.31 2.13
C LEU A 101 -3.18 7.66 2.95
N LEU A 102 -2.36 6.79 2.34
CA LEU A 102 -1.21 6.18 3.01
C LEU A 102 -0.26 7.22 3.58
N LEU A 103 0.18 8.18 2.77
CA LEU A 103 1.11 9.22 3.24
C LEU A 103 0.47 10.12 4.29
N PHE A 104 -0.81 10.47 4.14
CA PHE A 104 -1.52 11.29 5.11
C PHE A 104 -1.56 10.60 6.47
N PHE A 105 -2.07 9.36 6.54
CA PHE A 105 -2.16 8.62 7.79
C PHE A 105 -0.79 8.36 8.42
N TYR A 106 0.23 8.02 7.63
CA TYR A 106 1.60 7.85 8.16
C TYR A 106 2.21 9.15 8.68
N THR A 107 1.94 10.27 8.03
CA THR A 107 2.46 11.58 8.45
C THR A 107 1.80 12.05 9.74
N VAL A 108 0.47 11.87 9.84
CA VAL A 108 -0.28 12.19 11.06
C VAL A 108 0.14 11.27 12.21
N ASP A 109 0.31 9.96 11.96
CA ASP A 109 0.79 9.02 12.98
C ASP A 109 2.19 9.37 13.47
N PHE A 110 3.10 9.72 12.55
CA PHE A 110 4.45 10.15 12.89
C PHE A 110 4.46 11.44 13.71
N ALA A 111 3.67 12.44 13.32
CA ALA A 111 3.56 13.71 14.04
C ALA A 111 2.96 13.53 15.44
N HIS A 112 1.89 12.74 15.55
CA HIS A 112 1.25 12.43 16.82
C HIS A 112 2.19 11.64 17.74
N PHE A 113 2.91 10.66 17.20
CA PHE A 113 3.88 9.88 17.97
C PHE A 113 5.08 10.72 18.41
N ALA A 114 5.52 11.68 17.59
CA ALA A 114 6.59 12.61 17.98
C ALA A 114 6.20 13.48 19.19
N TYR A 115 4.93 13.86 19.29
CA TYR A 115 4.42 14.73 20.35
C TYR A 115 4.04 13.95 21.63
N LEU A 116 3.27 12.86 21.49
CA LEU A 116 2.65 12.14 22.63
C LEU A 116 3.31 10.79 22.92
N ARG A 117 4.28 10.34 22.12
CA ARG A 117 4.85 8.97 22.17
C ARG A 117 3.80 7.85 22.13
N GLN A 118 2.60 8.16 21.65
CA GLN A 118 1.47 7.25 21.54
C GLN A 118 1.02 7.16 20.08
N ARG A 119 0.66 5.95 19.63
CA ARG A 119 0.08 5.76 18.29
C ARG A 119 -1.34 6.30 18.20
N LEU A 120 -1.80 6.60 16.98
CA LEU A 120 -3.17 7.02 16.76
C LEU A 120 -4.17 5.99 17.32
N ASN A 121 -5.02 6.44 18.24
CA ASN A 121 -6.11 5.67 18.83
C ASN A 121 -7.42 6.46 18.72
N ALA A 122 -8.57 5.82 18.88
CA ALA A 122 -9.89 6.44 18.82
C ALA A 122 -10.04 7.61 19.81
N SER A 123 -9.29 7.59 20.92
CA SER A 123 -9.21 8.70 21.89
C SER A 123 -8.67 10.00 21.29
N VAL A 124 -7.93 9.97 20.18
CA VAL A 124 -7.45 11.18 19.51
C VAL A 124 -8.61 11.99 18.92
N LEU A 125 -9.70 11.33 18.48
CA LEU A 125 -10.89 12.02 17.95
C LEU A 125 -11.60 12.84 19.04
N SER A 126 -11.60 12.37 20.29
CA SER A 126 -12.13 13.15 21.43
C SER A 126 -11.21 14.30 21.86
N TYR A 127 -9.92 14.27 21.50
CA TYR A 127 -8.98 15.37 21.77
C TYR A 127 -8.86 16.36 20.60
N MET A 128 -9.57 16.14 19.48
CA MET A 128 -9.55 17.06 18.33
C MET A 128 -10.17 18.41 18.66
N ASP A 129 -11.10 18.47 19.61
CA ASP A 129 -11.71 19.72 20.06
C ASP A 129 -10.68 20.63 20.76
N ASP A 130 -9.72 20.06 21.50
CA ASP A 130 -8.61 20.78 22.15
C ASP A 130 -7.37 20.92 21.24
N ALA A 131 -7.29 20.15 20.15
CA ALA A 131 -6.16 20.17 19.21
C ALA A 131 -6.03 21.51 18.48
N GLY A 132 -7.11 22.28 18.33
CA GLY A 132 -7.10 23.62 17.75
C GLY A 132 -6.19 24.60 18.48
N ILE A 133 -6.11 24.51 19.81
CA ILE A 133 -5.24 25.36 20.65
C ILE A 133 -3.78 24.89 20.59
N SER A 134 -3.54 23.58 20.38
CA SER A 134 -2.20 23.01 20.28
C SER A 134 -1.59 23.14 18.87
N MET A 135 -2.39 23.41 17.84
CA MET A 135 -1.93 23.55 16.44
C MET A 135 -0.99 24.74 16.25
N SER A 136 -1.15 25.82 17.03
CA SER A 136 -0.25 26.98 17.03
C SER A 136 1.14 26.61 17.56
N MET A 137 1.21 25.73 18.57
CA MET A 137 2.48 25.26 19.16
C MET A 137 3.27 24.33 18.22
N VAL A 138 2.59 23.63 17.31
CA VAL A 138 3.23 22.75 16.31
C VAL A 138 4.04 23.56 15.29
N TRP A 139 3.55 24.74 14.88
CA TRP A 139 4.24 25.61 13.93
C TRP A 139 5.56 26.18 14.48
N GLU A 140 5.61 26.43 15.78
CA GLU A 140 6.83 26.91 16.45
C GLU A 140 7.82 25.77 16.75
N SER A 141 7.30 24.58 17.09
CA SER A 141 8.13 23.45 17.55
C SER A 141 8.68 22.58 16.42
N TYR A 142 8.02 22.50 15.26
CA TYR A 142 8.41 21.62 14.16
C TYR A 142 8.60 22.38 12.86
N PRO A 143 9.60 22.02 12.03
CA PRO A 143 9.81 22.62 10.72
C PRO A 143 8.77 22.09 9.72
N VAL A 144 7.52 22.55 9.85
CA VAL A 144 6.35 22.13 9.05
C VAL A 144 6.64 22.21 7.55
N ILE A 145 7.34 23.27 7.13
CA ILE A 145 7.72 23.49 5.73
C ILE A 145 8.64 22.36 5.21
N LYS A 146 9.61 21.90 6.01
CA LYS A 146 10.52 20.81 5.62
C LYS A 146 9.78 19.48 5.54
N ILE A 147 8.87 19.23 6.49
CA ILE A 147 8.01 18.02 6.50
C ILE A 147 7.11 18.01 5.26
N PHE A 148 6.47 19.15 4.96
CA PHE A 148 5.61 19.28 3.79
C PHE A 148 6.37 19.13 2.47
N LEU A 149 7.59 19.68 2.38
CA LEU A 149 8.44 19.51 1.21
C LEU A 149 8.85 18.03 1.02
N GLY A 150 9.25 17.36 2.10
CA GLY A 150 9.53 15.92 2.09
C GLY A 150 8.31 15.10 1.67
N TRP A 151 7.12 15.48 2.14
CA TRP A 151 5.86 14.86 1.76
C TRP A 151 5.56 14.99 0.26
N ILE A 152 5.76 16.18 -0.32
CA ILE A 152 5.60 16.40 -1.77
C ILE A 152 6.61 15.55 -2.57
N ILE A 153 7.87 15.51 -2.15
CA ILE A 153 8.92 14.71 -2.81
C ILE A 153 8.56 13.22 -2.77
N LEU A 154 8.13 12.71 -1.61
CA LEU A 154 7.69 11.32 -1.48
C LEU A 154 6.45 11.03 -2.33
N PHE A 155 5.44 11.89 -2.27
CA PHE A 155 4.21 11.72 -3.04
C PHE A 155 4.50 11.68 -4.54
N THR A 156 5.27 12.64 -5.06
CA THR A 156 5.69 12.67 -6.47
C THR A 156 6.50 11.44 -6.86
N GLY A 157 7.40 10.97 -5.98
CA GLY A 157 8.10 9.70 -6.13
C GLY A 157 7.16 8.50 -6.26
N LEU A 158 6.10 8.43 -5.45
CA LEU A 158 5.08 7.38 -5.55
C LEU A 158 4.27 7.47 -6.85
N LEU A 159 3.95 8.68 -7.33
CA LEU A 159 3.30 8.84 -8.64
C LEU A 159 4.19 8.28 -9.76
N PHE A 160 5.50 8.57 -9.70
CA PHE A 160 6.47 8.04 -10.65
C PHE A 160 6.60 6.52 -10.55
N ALA A 161 6.66 5.97 -9.34
CA ALA A 161 6.72 4.53 -9.10
C ALA A 161 5.51 3.80 -9.70
N VAL A 162 4.29 4.31 -9.49
CA VAL A 162 3.07 3.73 -10.09
C VAL A 162 3.13 3.75 -11.62
N ARG A 163 3.61 4.85 -12.23
CA ARG A 163 3.79 4.93 -13.68
C ARG A 163 4.86 3.95 -14.18
N PHE A 164 5.95 3.80 -13.44
CA PHE A 164 7.04 2.87 -13.76
C PHE A 164 6.55 1.42 -13.71
N LEU A 165 5.86 1.03 -12.63
CA LEU A 165 5.25 -0.30 -12.48
C LEU A 165 4.27 -0.58 -13.61
N TYR A 166 3.39 0.38 -13.94
CA TYR A 166 2.46 0.24 -15.06
C TYR A 166 3.18 0.00 -16.41
N ARG A 167 4.27 0.74 -16.68
CA ARG A 167 5.09 0.54 -17.88
C ARG A 167 5.77 -0.83 -17.89
N LEU A 168 6.28 -1.30 -16.75
CA LEU A 168 6.89 -2.64 -16.63
C LEU A 168 5.87 -3.75 -16.89
N SER A 169 4.63 -3.59 -16.42
CA SER A 169 3.55 -4.56 -16.65
C SER A 169 3.06 -4.58 -18.09
N GLY A 170 3.24 -3.49 -18.84
CA GLY A 170 2.84 -3.37 -20.24
C GLY A 170 3.81 -3.99 -21.26
N LYS A 171 5.07 -4.27 -20.88
CA LYS A 171 6.10 -4.80 -21.79
C LYS A 171 6.03 -6.34 -21.90
N ASN A 172 6.02 -6.84 -23.14
CA ASN A 172 6.15 -8.25 -23.53
C ASN A 172 5.13 -9.21 -22.91
N LEU A 173 3.97 -9.34 -23.56
CA LEU A 173 3.12 -10.53 -23.40
C LEU A 173 3.04 -11.24 -24.74
N THR A 174 3.33 -12.53 -24.72
CA THR A 174 3.16 -13.39 -25.88
C THR A 174 1.68 -13.41 -26.25
N PRO A 175 1.32 -13.23 -27.54
CA PRO A 175 -0.06 -12.98 -27.97
C PRO A 175 -1.00 -14.20 -27.86
N THR A 176 -0.52 -15.39 -27.51
CA THR A 176 -1.23 -16.66 -27.69
C THR A 176 -1.48 -17.40 -26.38
N VAL A 177 -2.37 -16.88 -25.53
CA VAL A 177 -2.82 -17.61 -24.34
C VAL A 177 -4.32 -17.86 -24.35
N LYS A 178 -4.68 -19.10 -24.02
CA LYS A 178 -6.04 -19.60 -23.97
C LYS A 178 -6.83 -18.86 -22.89
N ARG A 179 -8.07 -18.49 -23.20
CA ARG A 179 -9.01 -17.79 -22.28
C ARG A 179 -9.17 -18.50 -20.92
N LYS A 180 -9.09 -19.85 -20.91
CA LYS A 180 -9.15 -20.67 -19.69
C LYS A 180 -8.02 -20.34 -18.70
N THR A 181 -6.78 -20.18 -19.17
CA THR A 181 -5.62 -19.84 -18.32
C THR A 181 -5.77 -18.47 -17.67
N ILE A 182 -6.34 -17.50 -18.41
CA ILE A 182 -6.60 -16.16 -17.86
C ILE A 182 -7.59 -16.24 -16.71
N ILE A 183 -8.72 -16.95 -16.89
CA ILE A 183 -9.74 -17.10 -15.85
C ILE A 183 -9.16 -17.78 -14.61
N ILE A 184 -8.42 -18.88 -14.79
CA ILE A 184 -7.76 -19.60 -13.69
C ILE A 184 -6.84 -18.66 -12.89
N ASN A 185 -6.01 -17.86 -13.56
CA ASN A 185 -5.08 -16.96 -12.87
C ASN A 185 -5.81 -15.82 -12.12
N TYR A 186 -6.95 -15.34 -12.63
CA TYR A 186 -7.80 -14.38 -11.90
C TYR A 186 -8.39 -15.02 -10.65
N VAL A 187 -8.92 -16.24 -10.75
CA VAL A 187 -9.49 -16.97 -9.61
C VAL A 187 -8.42 -17.24 -8.55
N ILE A 188 -7.24 -17.72 -8.96
CA ILE A 188 -6.10 -17.93 -8.05
C ILE A 188 -5.70 -16.62 -7.35
N SER A 189 -5.60 -15.51 -8.09
CA SER A 189 -5.22 -14.22 -7.51
C SER A 189 -6.30 -13.68 -6.57
N PHE A 190 -7.58 -13.89 -6.88
CA PHE A 190 -8.69 -13.56 -6.00
C PHE A 190 -8.57 -14.30 -4.66
N PHE A 191 -8.40 -15.63 -4.69
CA PHE A 191 -8.21 -16.43 -3.48
C PHE A 191 -6.92 -16.06 -2.72
N ALA A 192 -5.83 -15.74 -3.43
CA ALA A 192 -4.59 -15.29 -2.80
C ALA A 192 -4.78 -13.98 -2.04
N PHE A 193 -5.43 -12.97 -2.65
CA PHE A 193 -5.72 -11.71 -1.97
C PHE A 193 -6.73 -11.88 -0.84
N ALA A 194 -7.77 -12.71 -1.03
CA ALA A 194 -8.72 -13.03 0.02
C ALA A 194 -8.04 -13.71 1.22
N PHE A 195 -7.08 -14.62 0.98
CA PHE A 195 -6.30 -15.28 2.03
C PHE A 195 -5.41 -14.28 2.79
N ILE A 196 -4.74 -13.36 2.07
CA ILE A 196 -3.94 -12.28 2.67
C ILE A 196 -4.81 -11.39 3.58
N ILE A 197 -6.03 -11.05 3.14
CA ILE A 197 -6.99 -10.26 3.93
C ILE A 197 -7.47 -11.04 5.15
N TRP A 198 -7.84 -12.31 4.97
CA TRP A 198 -8.37 -13.15 6.04
C TRP A 198 -7.36 -13.29 7.17
N GLY A 199 -6.10 -13.63 6.85
CA GLY A 199 -4.94 -13.50 7.74
C GLY A 199 -5.12 -13.96 9.19
N ARG A 200 -6.03 -14.92 9.44
CA ARG A 200 -6.38 -15.48 10.76
C ARG A 200 -5.64 -16.82 10.91
N ILE A 201 -4.39 -16.73 11.33
CA ILE A 201 -3.64 -17.84 11.92
C ILE A 201 -3.27 -17.33 13.32
N GLY A 202 -3.93 -17.91 14.34
CA GLY A 202 -3.74 -17.63 15.77
C GLY A 202 -4.54 -16.43 16.29
N GLN A 203 -5.76 -16.68 16.75
CA GLN A 203 -6.45 -15.81 17.70
C GLN A 203 -5.90 -16.15 19.09
N TYR A 204 -5.21 -15.20 19.73
CA TYR A 204 -4.96 -15.16 21.18
C TYR A 204 -4.17 -16.36 21.76
N PRO A 205 -3.41 -16.12 22.84
CA PRO A 205 -3.92 -16.41 24.17
C PRO A 205 -4.64 -15.23 24.78
#